data_AF-A0A6P6A5V7-F1
#
_entry.id   AF-A0A6P6A5V7-F1
#
_cell.length_a   1.000
_cell.length_b   1.000
_cell.length_c   1.000
_cell.angle_alpha   90.00
_cell.angle_beta   90.00
_cell.angle_gamma   90.00
#
_symmetry.space_group_name_H-M   'P 1'
#
loop_
_entity.id
_entity.type
_entity.pdbx_description
1 polymer ?
#
loop_
_entity_poly.entity_id
_entity_poly.type
_entity_poly.pdbx_seq_one_letter_code
_entity_poly.pdbx_strand_id
1 'polypeptide(L)'
;MGFGFSSKPLFLFLSFLVLFTNLELSSLVESASDYTTLVYKGCAKQAFTDPAGIYSQALSALFQTLLSQSMKVKFFKTTTGMEMLFKTCGATNVAGTGFEERRDTAFSVLENGVVSSHGFYTTNYQSVYLLGQCEGDVGDSDCGDCIKSAVQRAQVECGSSISGQIYLHKCFISYSYYPNGVPRRSSSSSYSHPSSSSGTGQNTGKTVAIILGGAAGVGFLVILLMFARGVMKKRDGMHL
;
A
#
# COMPACT_ATOMS: atom_id res chain seq x y z
N MET A 1 33.89 38.77 -33.74
CA MET A 1 32.64 38.05 -34.04
C MET A 1 32.36 37.04 -32.93
N GLY A 2 31.14 37.03 -32.37
CA GLY A 2 30.77 36.25 -31.19
C GLY A 2 30.58 34.75 -31.45
N PHE A 3 30.83 33.94 -30.43
CA PHE A 3 30.57 32.51 -30.42
C PHE A 3 29.08 32.24 -30.11
N GLY A 4 28.32 31.85 -31.13
CA GLY A 4 26.95 31.35 -30.99
C GLY A 4 26.93 29.89 -30.57
N PHE A 5 26.61 29.62 -29.30
CA PHE A 5 26.30 28.28 -28.81
C PHE A 5 24.91 27.85 -29.33
N SER A 6 24.84 26.70 -30.00
CA SER A 6 23.59 26.15 -30.55
C SER A 6 22.69 25.59 -29.42
N SER A 7 21.70 26.39 -29.00
CA SER A 7 20.74 26.15 -27.91
C SER A 7 19.59 25.17 -28.25
N LYS A 8 19.65 24.50 -29.41
CA LYS A 8 18.52 23.74 -29.99
C LYS A 8 18.04 22.50 -29.17
N PRO A 9 18.90 21.71 -28.49
CA PRO A 9 18.42 20.52 -27.78
C PRO A 9 17.78 20.85 -26.42
N LEU A 10 18.18 21.95 -25.77
CA LEU A 10 17.65 22.37 -24.47
C LEU A 10 16.22 22.88 -24.60
N PHE A 11 15.93 23.61 -25.68
CA PHE A 11 14.62 24.20 -25.95
C PHE A 11 13.55 23.15 -26.25
N LEU A 12 13.91 22.08 -26.96
CA LEU A 12 13.00 20.96 -27.25
C LEU A 12 12.63 20.18 -25.99
N PHE A 13 13.57 20.04 -25.05
CA PHE A 13 13.34 19.34 -23.78
C PHE A 13 12.40 20.13 -22.85
N LEU A 14 12.58 21.45 -22.78
CA LEU A 14 11.70 22.35 -22.03
C LEU A 14 10.28 22.39 -22.62
N SER A 15 10.15 22.37 -23.95
CA SER A 15 8.84 22.35 -24.61
C SER A 15 8.06 21.06 -24.34
N PHE A 16 8.72 19.90 -24.29
CA PHE A 16 8.08 18.61 -24.02
C PHE A 16 7.59 18.50 -22.56
N LEU A 17 8.34 19.08 -21.62
CA LEU A 17 8.00 19.16 -20.20
C LEU A 17 6.74 20.02 -19.94
N VAL A 18 6.57 21.12 -20.68
CA VAL A 18 5.40 22.00 -20.54
C VAL A 18 4.13 21.38 -21.17
N LEU A 19 4.26 20.58 -22.23
CA LEU A 19 3.11 19.88 -22.83
C LEU A 19 2.58 18.73 -21.97
N PHE A 20 3.46 18.02 -21.25
CA PHE A 20 3.04 16.93 -20.36
C PHE A 20 2.30 17.40 -19.10
N THR A 21 2.62 18.59 -18.57
CA THR A 21 1.95 19.12 -17.36
C THR A 21 0.57 19.70 -17.63
N ASN A 22 0.27 20.11 -18.87
CA ASN A 22 -1.03 20.68 -19.24
C ASN A 22 -2.08 19.62 -19.62
N LEU A 23 -1.68 18.37 -19.87
CA LEU A 23 -2.60 17.32 -20.34
C LEU A 23 -3.31 16.54 -19.22
N GLU A 24 -2.97 16.76 -17.95
CA GLU A 24 -3.61 16.12 -16.78
C GLU A 24 -4.83 16.87 -16.22
N LEU A 25 -5.23 18.02 -16.79
CA LEU A 25 -6.30 18.85 -16.20
C LEU A 25 -7.71 18.63 -16.79
N SER A 26 -8.00 17.48 -17.40
CA SER A 26 -9.35 17.25 -17.95
C SER A 26 -9.80 15.81 -17.83
N SER A 27 -10.28 15.42 -16.64
CA SER A 27 -11.40 14.47 -16.58
C SER A 27 -12.19 14.61 -15.29
N LEU A 28 -13.34 15.25 -15.47
CA LEU A 28 -14.67 14.84 -14.99
C LEU A 28 -14.85 14.57 -13.50
N VAL A 29 -15.39 15.62 -12.88
CA VAL A 29 -16.21 15.65 -11.67
C VAL A 29 -17.36 14.64 -11.75
N GLU A 30 -17.46 13.77 -10.75
CA GLU A 30 -18.72 13.19 -10.26
C GLU A 30 -18.60 13.13 -8.72
N SER A 31 -19.34 13.96 -8.00
CA SER A 31 -19.33 13.99 -6.53
C SER A 31 -20.46 13.11 -6.01
N ALA A 32 -20.09 11.95 -5.45
CA ALA A 32 -21.01 11.17 -4.63
C ALA A 32 -21.11 11.79 -3.22
N SER A 33 -22.34 11.99 -2.77
CA SER A 33 -22.72 12.50 -1.45
C SER A 33 -22.75 11.34 -0.47
N ASP A 34 -22.02 11.40 0.64
CA ASP A 34 -22.35 10.79 1.95
C ASP A 34 -21.09 10.52 2.79
N TYR A 35 -20.51 11.57 3.37
CA TYR A 35 -19.40 11.49 4.33
C TYR A 35 -19.74 12.08 5.71
N THR A 36 -20.99 12.47 5.96
CA THR A 36 -21.42 13.11 7.21
C THR A 36 -21.69 12.14 8.35
N THR A 37 -21.75 10.83 8.09
CA THR A 37 -22.21 9.82 9.05
C THR A 37 -21.12 9.20 9.94
N LEU A 38 -19.82 9.42 9.66
CA LEU A 38 -18.75 8.80 10.45
C LEU A 38 -18.26 9.62 11.65
N VAL A 39 -18.42 10.94 11.68
CA VAL A 39 -17.75 11.79 12.69
C VAL A 39 -18.57 12.02 13.97
N TYR A 40 -19.88 11.76 13.95
CA TYR A 40 -20.79 12.25 15.02
C TYR A 40 -21.47 11.15 15.86
N LYS A 41 -20.77 10.07 16.22
CA LYS A 41 -21.38 9.00 17.05
C LYS A 41 -21.29 9.20 18.57
N GLY A 42 -20.77 10.32 19.06
CA GLY A 42 -20.78 10.63 20.50
C GLY A 42 -20.34 12.05 20.84
N CYS A 43 -21.28 12.99 20.90
CA CYS A 43 -21.04 14.27 21.56
C CYS A 43 -21.26 14.14 23.07
N ALA A 44 -20.40 14.76 23.88
CA ALA A 44 -20.66 14.93 25.31
C ALA A 44 -21.98 15.70 25.50
N LYS A 45 -22.88 15.21 26.36
CA LYS A 45 -24.18 15.83 26.65
C LYS A 45 -24.09 17.15 27.45
N GLN A 46 -22.87 17.68 27.64
CA GLN A 46 -22.64 18.91 28.37
C GLN A 46 -22.83 20.09 27.40
N ALA A 47 -23.95 20.79 27.55
CA ALA A 47 -24.13 22.07 26.89
C ALA A 47 -23.23 23.09 27.59
N PHE A 48 -22.24 23.63 26.88
CA PHE A 48 -21.47 24.77 27.35
C PHE A 48 -22.41 25.98 27.39
N THR A 49 -22.66 26.54 28.57
CA THR A 49 -23.51 27.73 28.71
C THR A 49 -22.75 28.94 28.18
N ASP A 50 -23.15 29.45 27.02
CA ASP A 50 -22.60 30.65 26.37
C ASP A 50 -23.62 31.79 26.40
N PRO A 51 -23.75 32.52 27.52
CA PRO A 51 -24.72 33.61 27.66
C PRO A 51 -24.40 34.83 26.78
N ALA A 52 -23.20 34.91 26.18
CA ALA A 52 -22.74 36.03 25.37
C ALA A 52 -22.52 35.70 23.87
N GLY A 53 -22.67 34.44 23.46
CA GLY A 53 -22.51 33.98 22.07
C GLY A 53 -21.06 33.95 21.55
N ILE A 54 -20.09 34.34 22.35
CA ILE A 54 -18.69 34.55 21.96
C ILE A 54 -18.03 33.23 21.56
N TYR A 55 -18.33 32.14 22.27
CA TYR A 55 -17.72 30.84 22.01
C TYR A 55 -18.28 30.21 20.74
N SER A 56 -19.60 30.30 20.54
CA SER A 56 -20.24 29.78 19.32
C SER A 56 -19.71 30.46 18.05
N GLN A 57 -19.47 31.78 18.13
CA GLN A 57 -18.97 32.56 17.00
C GLN A 57 -17.50 32.25 16.71
N ALA A 58 -16.65 32.13 17.73
CA ALA A 58 -15.26 31.71 17.58
C ALA A 58 -15.15 30.28 17.02
N LEU A 59 -16.00 29.35 17.47
CA LEU A 59 -16.04 27.98 16.98
C LEU A 59 -16.40 27.94 15.48
N SER A 60 -17.40 28.73 15.07
CA SER A 60 -17.80 28.81 13.67
C SER A 60 -16.68 29.35 12.77
N ALA A 61 -15.96 30.37 13.22
CA ALA A 61 -14.84 30.96 12.48
C ALA A 61 -13.65 29.98 12.37
N LEU A 62 -13.35 29.26 13.46
CA LEU A 62 -12.35 28.19 13.46
C LEU A 62 -12.73 27.05 12.51
N PHE A 63 -14.00 26.62 12.53
CA PHE A 63 -14.49 25.57 11.64
C PHE A 63 -14.40 25.99 10.16
N GLN A 64 -14.81 27.21 9.83
CA GLN A 64 -14.67 27.77 8.47
C GLN A 64 -13.20 27.88 8.03
N THR A 65 -12.31 28.24 8.96
CA THR A 65 -10.87 28.28 8.69
C THR A 65 -10.32 26.87 8.43
N LEU A 66 -10.71 25.89 9.23
CA LEU A 66 -10.32 24.48 9.05
C LEU A 66 -10.83 23.91 7.73
N LEU A 67 -12.08 24.18 7.36
CA LEU A 67 -12.63 23.78 6.07
C LEU A 67 -11.86 24.42 4.91
N SER A 68 -11.60 25.73 4.98
CA SER A 68 -10.85 26.46 3.96
C SER A 68 -9.41 25.95 3.82
N GLN A 69 -8.76 25.59 4.93
CA GLN A 69 -7.40 25.04 4.91
C GLN A 69 -7.36 23.59 4.47
N SER A 70 -8.37 22.80 4.84
CA SER A 70 -8.54 21.40 4.43
C SER A 70 -8.65 21.30 2.90
N MET A 71 -9.44 22.15 2.25
CA MET A 71 -9.60 22.16 0.78
C MET A 71 -8.33 22.51 -0.02
N LYS A 72 -7.28 23.06 0.61
CA LYS A 72 -6.03 23.44 -0.06
C LYS A 72 -5.07 22.26 -0.23
N VAL A 73 -5.30 21.15 0.47
CA VAL A 73 -4.44 19.96 0.39
C VAL A 73 -5.18 18.88 -0.42
N LYS A 74 -4.50 18.32 -1.41
CA LYS A 74 -5.01 17.19 -2.19
C LYS A 74 -5.03 15.96 -1.29
N PHE A 75 -6.16 15.68 -0.63
CA PHE A 75 -6.28 14.47 0.17
C PHE A 75 -6.17 13.25 -0.74
N PHE A 76 -5.47 12.23 -0.25
CA PHE A 76 -5.43 10.93 -0.91
C PHE A 76 -6.85 10.37 -0.97
N LYS A 77 -7.19 9.67 -2.06
CA LYS A 77 -8.49 9.01 -2.21
C LYS A 77 -8.75 8.16 -0.97
N THR A 78 -9.84 8.42 -0.24
CA THR A 78 -10.29 7.54 0.83
C THR A 78 -10.63 6.21 0.20
N THR A 79 -9.73 5.25 0.32
CA THR A 79 -10.01 3.88 -0.06
C THR A 79 -10.86 3.26 1.05
N THR A 80 -11.95 2.62 0.67
CA THR A 80 -12.77 1.86 1.60
C THR A 80 -11.91 0.75 2.17
N GLY A 81 -11.96 0.51 3.48
CA GLY A 81 -11.11 -0.50 4.15
C GLY A 81 -11.18 -1.92 3.59
N MET A 82 -12.19 -2.17 2.76
CA MET A 82 -12.47 -3.42 2.06
C MET A 82 -11.80 -3.54 0.67
N GLU A 83 -11.10 -2.52 0.19
CA GLU A 83 -10.40 -2.56 -1.10
C GLU A 83 -9.19 -3.49 -1.02
N MET A 84 -9.09 -4.42 -1.97
CA MET A 84 -7.99 -5.36 -2.06
C MET A 84 -6.76 -4.63 -2.61
N LEU A 85 -5.67 -4.65 -1.84
CA LEU A 85 -4.39 -4.07 -2.24
C LEU A 85 -3.62 -5.03 -3.14
N PHE A 86 -3.43 -6.27 -2.68
CA PHE A 86 -2.78 -7.32 -3.45
C PHE A 86 -3.09 -8.71 -2.87
N LYS A 87 -2.84 -9.72 -3.70
CA LYS A 87 -2.98 -11.13 -3.33
C LYS A 87 -1.75 -11.92 -3.74
N THR A 88 -1.44 -12.95 -2.96
CA THR A 88 -0.50 -14.00 -3.33
C THR A 88 -1.18 -15.33 -3.08
N CYS A 89 -1.26 -16.20 -4.09
CA CYS A 89 -1.80 -17.54 -3.95
C CYS A 89 -0.68 -18.54 -4.20
N GLY A 90 -0.55 -19.54 -3.34
CA GLY A 90 0.46 -20.59 -3.48
C GLY A 90 0.12 -21.57 -4.58
N ALA A 91 1.14 -22.31 -5.03
CA ALA A 91 0.94 -23.41 -5.97
C ALA A 91 -0.05 -24.43 -5.39
N THR A 92 -1.01 -24.85 -6.21
CA THR A 92 -1.94 -25.92 -5.88
C THR A 92 -1.15 -27.22 -5.71
N ASN A 93 -1.01 -27.68 -4.46
CA ASN A 93 -0.54 -29.03 -4.18
C ASN A 93 -1.74 -29.88 -3.75
N VAL A 94 -1.62 -31.20 -3.86
CA VAL A 94 -2.69 -32.14 -3.52
C VAL A 94 -2.91 -32.13 -2.00
N ALA A 95 -3.65 -31.15 -1.47
CA ALA A 95 -4.09 -31.12 -0.08
C ALA A 95 -5.15 -32.21 0.23
N GLY A 96 -5.49 -33.02 -0.78
CA GLY A 96 -6.51 -34.06 -0.73
C GLY A 96 -7.91 -33.49 -0.95
N THR A 97 -8.90 -34.39 -1.02
CA THR A 97 -10.32 -34.03 -0.96
C THR A 97 -10.63 -33.35 0.38
N GLY A 98 -11.53 -32.36 0.38
CA GLY A 98 -11.97 -31.68 1.61
C GLY A 98 -10.98 -30.66 2.18
N PHE A 99 -9.97 -30.22 1.40
CA PHE A 99 -9.13 -29.08 1.81
C PHE A 99 -9.93 -27.78 1.92
N GLU A 100 -10.81 -27.51 0.95
CA GLU A 100 -11.61 -26.29 0.91
C GLU A 100 -12.53 -26.18 2.14
N GLU A 101 -13.19 -27.27 2.51
CA GLU A 101 -14.00 -27.35 3.74
C GLU A 101 -13.17 -27.08 5.01
N ARG A 102 -11.99 -27.70 5.12
CA ARG A 102 -11.07 -27.45 6.25
C ARG A 102 -10.63 -25.99 6.30
N ARG A 103 -10.29 -25.40 5.16
CA ARG A 103 -9.90 -24.00 5.04
C ARG A 103 -11.05 -23.07 5.42
N ASP A 104 -12.25 -23.32 4.91
CA ASP A 104 -13.42 -22.47 5.13
C ASP A 104 -13.89 -22.52 6.59
N THR A 105 -13.83 -23.71 7.21
CA THR A 105 -14.03 -23.85 8.67
C THR A 105 -13.00 -23.04 9.45
N ALA A 106 -11.74 -23.11 9.02
CA ALA A 106 -10.67 -22.38 9.69
C ALA A 106 -10.81 -20.85 9.54
N PHE A 107 -11.30 -20.37 8.40
CA PHE A 107 -11.65 -18.96 8.20
C PHE A 107 -12.76 -18.51 9.16
N SER A 108 -13.78 -19.32 9.37
CA SER A 108 -14.84 -19.00 10.35
C SER A 108 -14.29 -18.86 11.77
N VAL A 109 -13.32 -19.70 12.16
CA VAL A 109 -12.63 -19.57 13.46
C VAL A 109 -11.79 -18.29 13.50
N LEU A 110 -11.13 -17.93 12.40
CA LEU A 110 -10.34 -16.72 12.29
C LEU A 110 -11.18 -15.44 12.46
N GLU A 111 -12.32 -15.37 11.80
CA GLU A 111 -13.26 -14.23 11.85
C GLU A 111 -13.72 -13.93 13.28
N ASN A 112 -14.01 -14.96 14.07
CA ASN A 112 -14.42 -14.78 15.46
C ASN A 112 -13.24 -14.47 16.38
N GLY A 113 -12.10 -15.11 16.13
CA GLY A 113 -10.92 -14.96 16.98
C GLY A 113 -10.27 -13.59 16.87
N VAL A 114 -10.29 -12.96 15.68
CA VAL A 114 -9.70 -11.63 15.46
C VAL A 114 -10.46 -10.53 16.19
N VAL A 115 -11.80 -10.63 16.24
CA VAL A 115 -12.67 -9.71 16.99
C VAL A 115 -12.44 -9.88 18.48
N SER A 116 -12.33 -11.14 18.96
CA SER A 116 -12.10 -11.44 20.38
C SER A 116 -10.70 -11.07 20.87
N SER A 117 -9.74 -10.94 19.95
CA SER A 117 -8.32 -10.69 20.24
C SER A 117 -7.88 -9.27 19.84
N HIS A 118 -8.85 -8.36 19.63
CA HIS A 118 -8.62 -6.96 19.29
C HIS A 118 -7.68 -6.75 18.10
N GLY A 119 -7.97 -7.45 17.00
CA GLY A 119 -7.32 -7.20 15.72
C GLY A 119 -6.17 -8.12 15.35
N PHE A 120 -5.74 -9.08 16.20
CA PHE A 120 -4.75 -10.07 15.79
C PHE A 120 -5.10 -11.46 16.30
N TYR A 121 -5.16 -12.45 15.41
CA TYR A 121 -5.42 -13.83 15.80
C TYR A 121 -4.73 -14.83 14.89
N THR A 122 -4.25 -15.91 15.48
CA THR A 122 -3.68 -17.05 14.75
C THR A 122 -4.35 -18.32 15.20
N THR A 123 -4.68 -19.20 14.27
CA THR A 123 -5.30 -20.49 14.57
C THR A 123 -4.79 -21.57 13.64
N ASN A 124 -5.01 -22.82 14.03
CA ASN A 124 -4.73 -23.96 13.19
C ASN A 124 -5.90 -24.95 13.24
N TYR A 125 -6.34 -25.39 12.06
CA TYR A 125 -7.43 -26.36 11.92
C TYR A 125 -7.05 -27.41 10.90
N GLN A 126 -7.01 -28.69 11.31
CA GLN A 126 -6.71 -29.84 10.45
C GLN A 126 -5.58 -29.60 9.43
N SER A 127 -4.39 -29.21 9.94
CA SER A 127 -3.19 -28.90 9.16
C SER A 127 -3.20 -27.61 8.34
N VAL A 128 -4.26 -26.80 8.41
CA VAL A 128 -4.29 -25.44 7.88
C VAL A 128 -3.91 -24.48 9.00
N TYR A 129 -2.86 -23.69 8.81
CA TYR A 129 -2.49 -22.57 9.69
C TYR A 129 -3.04 -21.28 9.12
N LEU A 130 -3.59 -20.42 9.98
CA LEU A 130 -4.15 -19.13 9.60
C LEU A 130 -3.68 -18.03 10.53
N LEU A 131 -3.57 -16.84 9.96
CA LEU A 131 -3.28 -15.59 10.65
C LEU A 131 -4.19 -14.51 10.07
N GLY A 132 -4.74 -13.69 10.96
CA GLY A 132 -5.56 -12.53 10.63
C GLY A 132 -5.08 -11.36 11.46
N GLN A 133 -4.91 -10.22 10.80
CA GLN A 133 -4.44 -9.00 11.42
C GLN A 133 -5.18 -7.80 10.86
N CYS A 134 -5.70 -6.94 11.73
CA CYS A 134 -6.29 -5.65 11.42
C CYS A 134 -5.30 -4.52 11.69
N GLU A 135 -5.50 -3.39 11.04
CA GLU A 135 -4.77 -2.17 11.35
C GLU A 135 -5.12 -1.66 12.75
N GLY A 136 -4.15 -1.07 13.46
CA GLY A 136 -4.28 -0.76 14.89
C GLY A 136 -5.30 0.34 15.24
N ASP A 137 -5.77 1.11 14.25
CA ASP A 137 -6.81 2.14 14.42
C ASP A 137 -8.23 1.61 14.15
N VAL A 138 -8.37 0.34 13.77
CA VAL A 138 -9.64 -0.29 13.38
C VAL A 138 -10.34 -0.84 14.61
N GLY A 139 -11.62 -0.47 14.80
CA GLY A 139 -12.45 -1.01 15.88
C GLY A 139 -12.83 -2.48 15.66
N ASP A 140 -13.20 -3.19 16.73
CA ASP A 140 -13.47 -4.64 16.69
C ASP A 140 -14.53 -5.03 15.62
N SER A 141 -15.58 -4.22 15.44
CA SER A 141 -16.61 -4.45 14.41
C SER A 141 -16.05 -4.38 13.00
N ASP A 142 -15.33 -3.29 12.72
CA ASP A 142 -14.79 -2.98 11.40
C ASP A 142 -13.67 -3.96 11.05
N CYS A 143 -12.94 -4.44 12.05
CA CYS A 143 -11.95 -5.49 11.92
C CYS A 143 -12.61 -6.81 11.51
N GLY A 144 -13.69 -7.20 12.17
CA GLY A 144 -14.46 -8.39 11.81
C GLY A 144 -14.96 -8.33 10.37
N ASP A 145 -15.50 -7.19 9.94
CA ASP A 145 -16.02 -7.02 8.57
C ASP A 145 -14.91 -6.96 7.52
N CYS A 146 -13.75 -6.38 7.85
CA CYS A 146 -12.59 -6.41 6.97
C CYS A 146 -12.10 -7.86 6.78
N ILE A 147 -11.98 -8.63 7.86
CA ILE A 147 -11.50 -10.01 7.79
C ILE A 147 -12.47 -10.89 7.01
N LYS A 148 -13.79 -10.75 7.20
CA LYS A 148 -14.80 -11.41 6.36
C LYS A 148 -14.63 -11.07 4.88
N SER A 149 -14.42 -9.79 4.56
CA SER A 149 -14.17 -9.36 3.19
C SER A 149 -12.89 -10.00 2.62
N ALA A 150 -11.82 -10.05 3.41
CA ALA A 150 -10.57 -10.69 3.01
C ALA A 150 -10.74 -12.20 2.78
N VAL A 151 -11.55 -12.89 3.60
CA VAL A 151 -11.89 -14.30 3.46
C VAL A 151 -12.65 -14.56 2.15
N GLN A 152 -13.68 -13.77 1.86
CA GLN A 152 -14.42 -13.88 0.59
C GLN A 152 -13.49 -13.69 -0.62
N ARG A 153 -12.58 -12.71 -0.54
CA ARG A 153 -11.55 -12.52 -1.57
C ARG A 153 -10.62 -13.74 -1.65
N ALA A 154 -10.17 -14.33 -0.55
CA ALA A 154 -9.34 -15.52 -0.58
C ALA A 154 -10.02 -16.69 -1.31
N GLN A 155 -11.31 -16.91 -1.06
CA GLN A 155 -12.07 -18.01 -1.66
C GLN A 155 -12.22 -17.83 -3.17
N VAL A 156 -12.56 -16.62 -3.63
CA VAL A 156 -12.73 -16.34 -5.07
C VAL A 156 -11.40 -16.26 -5.80
N GLU A 157 -10.40 -15.62 -5.19
CA GLU A 157 -9.18 -15.21 -5.89
C GLU A 157 -8.06 -16.25 -5.82
N CYS A 158 -8.04 -17.06 -4.76
CA CYS A 158 -7.07 -18.13 -4.58
C CYS A 158 -7.67 -19.53 -4.74
N GLY A 159 -9.00 -19.66 -4.90
CA GLY A 159 -9.65 -20.93 -5.29
C GLY A 159 -9.14 -22.13 -4.49
N SER A 160 -8.58 -23.13 -5.16
CA SER A 160 -8.05 -24.36 -4.53
C SER A 160 -6.58 -24.26 -4.09
N SER A 161 -5.97 -23.07 -4.06
CA SER A 161 -4.59 -22.89 -3.60
C SER A 161 -4.45 -23.30 -2.14
N ILE A 162 -3.39 -24.05 -1.83
CA ILE A 162 -3.16 -24.58 -0.48
C ILE A 162 -2.56 -23.56 0.49
N SER A 163 -2.17 -22.41 -0.04
CA SER A 163 -1.75 -21.26 0.74
C SER A 163 -2.17 -19.98 0.02
N GLY A 164 -2.35 -18.92 0.78
CA GLY A 164 -2.70 -17.64 0.22
C GLY A 164 -2.53 -16.51 1.23
N GLN A 165 -2.28 -15.32 0.71
CA GLN A 165 -2.12 -14.09 1.46
C GLN A 165 -2.96 -13.02 0.76
N ILE A 166 -3.91 -12.44 1.48
CA ILE A 166 -4.80 -11.40 0.98
C ILE A 166 -4.57 -10.15 1.81
N TYR A 167 -4.21 -9.06 1.14
CA TYR A 167 -4.01 -7.76 1.75
C TYR A 167 -5.14 -6.83 1.33
N LEU A 168 -5.90 -6.36 2.31
CA LEU A 168 -6.87 -5.28 2.19
C LEU A 168 -6.30 -4.03 2.87
N HIS A 169 -6.94 -2.88 2.66
CA HIS A 169 -6.45 -1.63 3.22
C HIS A 169 -6.43 -1.60 4.75
N LYS A 170 -7.42 -2.24 5.41
CA LYS A 170 -7.56 -2.26 6.87
C LYS A 170 -7.20 -3.58 7.53
N CYS A 171 -6.91 -4.63 6.77
CA CYS A 171 -6.59 -5.94 7.33
C CYS A 171 -5.85 -6.85 6.36
N PHE A 172 -5.29 -7.91 6.91
CA PHE A 172 -4.48 -8.91 6.25
C PHE A 172 -4.89 -10.29 6.75
N ILE A 173 -5.02 -11.25 5.83
CA ILE A 173 -5.13 -12.66 6.17
C ILE A 173 -4.08 -13.49 5.43
N SER A 174 -3.60 -14.53 6.09
CA SER A 174 -2.71 -15.53 5.54
C SER A 174 -3.16 -16.92 5.94
N TYR A 175 -3.12 -17.86 5.01
CA TYR A 175 -3.36 -19.26 5.28
C TYR A 175 -2.33 -20.14 4.58
N SER A 176 -1.99 -21.27 5.18
CA SER A 176 -1.07 -22.26 4.59
C SER A 176 -1.34 -23.66 5.11
N TYR A 177 -1.38 -24.62 4.20
CA TYR A 177 -1.53 -26.04 4.49
C TYR A 177 -0.16 -26.70 4.75
N TYR A 178 -0.08 -27.45 5.85
CA TYR A 178 1.11 -28.17 6.27
C TYR A 178 0.81 -29.68 6.32
N PRO A 179 1.16 -30.47 5.30
CA PRO A 179 0.83 -31.90 5.25
C PRO A 179 1.39 -32.69 6.45
N ASN A 180 2.54 -32.26 6.98
CA ASN A 180 3.20 -32.87 8.13
C ASN A 180 2.79 -32.25 9.48
N GLY A 181 1.68 -31.49 9.50
CA GLY A 181 1.25 -30.72 10.66
C GLY A 181 1.92 -29.35 10.74
N VAL A 182 1.21 -28.39 11.34
CA VAL A 182 1.71 -27.03 11.53
C VAL A 182 2.86 -27.08 12.54
N PRO A 183 4.05 -26.53 12.22
CA PRO A 183 5.16 -26.45 13.17
C PRO A 183 4.69 -25.74 14.44
N ARG A 184 4.63 -26.45 15.56
CA ARG A 184 4.42 -25.82 16.86
C ARG A 184 5.66 -24.99 17.14
N ARG A 185 5.51 -23.67 17.17
CA ARG A 185 6.49 -22.81 17.85
C ARG A 185 6.51 -23.26 19.31
N SER A 186 7.54 -24.01 19.69
CA SER A 186 7.97 -24.07 21.08
C SER A 186 8.13 -22.63 21.53
N SER A 187 7.46 -22.25 22.62
CA SER A 187 7.55 -20.92 23.23
C SER A 187 8.95 -20.67 23.79
N SER A 188 9.93 -20.50 22.90
CA SER A 188 11.24 -19.96 23.20
C SER A 188 11.45 -18.83 22.21
N SER A 189 11.13 -17.63 22.65
CA SER A 189 11.52 -16.38 22.03
C SER A 189 13.05 -16.35 21.92
N SER A 190 13.55 -16.81 20.79
CA SER A 190 14.90 -16.54 20.33
C SER A 190 14.76 -15.90 18.95
N TYR A 191 14.79 -14.57 18.94
CA TYR A 191 15.08 -13.79 17.75
C TYR A 191 16.41 -14.28 17.19
N SER A 192 16.34 -15.25 16.29
CA SER A 192 17.48 -15.73 15.53
C SER A 192 17.46 -14.92 14.24
N HIS A 193 18.32 -13.91 14.15
CA HIS A 193 18.59 -13.24 12.89
C HIS A 193 19.01 -14.30 11.86
N PRO A 194 18.32 -14.44 10.71
CA PRO A 194 18.85 -15.22 9.63
C PRO A 194 19.96 -14.39 8.98
N SER A 195 21.19 -14.80 9.27
CA SER A 195 22.37 -14.49 8.49
C SER A 195 22.12 -14.84 7.02
N SER A 196 22.56 -13.93 6.16
CA SER A 196 22.56 -14.03 4.71
C SER A 196 23.11 -15.39 4.25
N SER A 197 22.25 -16.20 3.66
CA SER A 197 22.69 -17.25 2.74
C SER A 197 21.92 -17.11 1.43
N SER A 198 22.70 -16.94 0.38
CA SER A 198 22.33 -16.89 -1.02
C SER A 198 21.52 -18.12 -1.42
N GLY A 199 20.24 -17.91 -1.70
CA GLY A 199 19.35 -18.88 -2.32
C GLY A 199 18.53 -18.20 -3.41
N THR A 200 18.74 -18.62 -4.65
CA THR A 200 18.03 -18.20 -5.86
C THR A 200 16.53 -18.49 -5.72
N GLY A 201 15.73 -17.45 -5.52
CA GLY A 201 14.27 -17.50 -5.53
C GLY A 201 13.73 -16.20 -6.12
N GLN A 202 13.02 -16.31 -7.24
CA GLN A 202 12.56 -15.19 -8.06
C GLN A 202 11.56 -14.32 -7.28
N ASN A 203 11.92 -13.05 -7.06
CA ASN A 203 11.05 -12.05 -6.45
C ASN A 203 10.87 -10.92 -7.46
N THR A 204 9.70 -10.85 -8.07
CA THR A 204 9.34 -9.93 -9.16
C THR A 204 9.58 -8.44 -8.81
N GLY A 205 9.65 -8.09 -7.51
CA GLY A 205 10.01 -6.74 -7.05
C GLY A 205 11.49 -6.36 -7.22
N LYS A 206 12.42 -7.32 -7.26
CA LYS A 206 13.86 -7.04 -7.49
C LYS A 206 14.16 -6.75 -8.97
N THR A 207 13.39 -7.35 -9.88
CA THR A 207 13.56 -7.17 -11.33
C THR A 207 13.22 -5.74 -11.77
N VAL A 208 12.17 -5.13 -11.20
CA VAL A 208 11.74 -3.77 -11.57
C VAL A 208 12.76 -2.71 -11.13
N ALA A 209 13.35 -2.86 -9.94
CA ALA A 209 14.38 -1.93 -9.44
C ALA A 209 15.65 -1.94 -10.31
N ILE A 210 16.04 -3.10 -10.84
CA ILE A 210 17.20 -3.25 -11.73
C ILE A 210 16.93 -2.64 -13.11
N ILE A 211 15.72 -2.82 -13.66
CA ILE A 211 15.35 -2.28 -14.98
C ILE A 211 15.21 -0.76 -14.93
N LEU A 212 14.60 -0.20 -13.87
CA LEU A 212 14.42 1.25 -13.73
C LEU A 212 15.72 1.98 -13.38
N GLY A 213 16.60 1.36 -12.59
CA GLY A 213 17.93 1.87 -12.29
C GLY A 213 18.90 1.77 -13.48
N GLY A 214 18.79 0.72 -14.29
CA GLY A 214 19.64 0.49 -15.46
C GLY A 214 19.45 1.54 -16.56
N ALA A 215 18.20 1.92 -16.87
CA ALA A 215 17.93 2.92 -17.91
C ALA A 215 18.44 4.33 -17.52
N ALA A 216 18.26 4.74 -16.26
CA ALA A 216 18.77 6.01 -15.75
C ALA A 216 20.30 6.05 -15.66
N GLY A 217 20.92 4.94 -15.24
CA GLY A 217 22.37 4.81 -15.14
C GLY A 217 23.09 4.88 -16.49
N VAL A 218 22.55 4.20 -17.51
CA VAL A 218 23.11 4.25 -18.88
C VAL A 218 22.99 5.65 -19.47
N GLY A 219 21.87 6.33 -19.28
CA GLY A 219 21.68 7.72 -19.72
C GLY A 219 22.70 8.68 -19.09
N PHE A 220 22.89 8.60 -17.77
CA PHE A 220 23.87 9.42 -17.05
C PHE A 220 25.31 9.15 -17.50
N LEU A 221 25.65 7.89 -17.75
CA LEU A 221 26.99 7.49 -18.20
C LEU A 221 27.29 8.02 -19.62
N VAL A 222 26.31 7.97 -20.54
CA VAL A 222 26.47 8.54 -21.89
C VAL A 222 26.64 10.06 -21.83
N ILE A 223 25.87 10.76 -20.98
CA ILE A 223 26.01 12.22 -20.79
C ILE A 223 27.41 12.55 -20.24
N LEU A 224 27.89 11.83 -19.22
CA LEU A 224 29.23 12.03 -18.67
C LEU A 224 30.34 11.81 -19.71
N LEU A 225 30.23 10.76 -20.55
CA LEU A 225 31.20 10.50 -21.61
C LEU A 225 31.20 11.60 -22.69
N MET A 226 30.04 12.16 -23.02
CA MET A 226 29.94 13.28 -23.97
C MET A 226 30.58 14.56 -23.42
N PHE A 227 30.37 14.86 -22.13
CA PHE A 227 31.05 15.97 -21.46
C PHE A 227 32.57 15.75 -21.37
N ALA A 228 33.01 14.55 -20.98
CA ALA A 228 34.43 14.22 -20.90
C ALA A 228 35.13 14.33 -22.27
N ARG A 229 34.49 13.86 -23.35
CA ARG A 229 35.01 14.04 -24.72
C ARG A 229 35.05 15.51 -25.15
N GLY A 230 34.06 16.30 -24.76
CA GLY A 230 34.05 17.75 -25.00
C GLY A 230 35.20 18.49 -24.30
N VAL A 231 35.55 18.06 -23.07
CA VAL A 231 36.66 18.64 -22.29
C VAL A 231 38.03 18.15 -22.80
N MET A 232 38.16 16.88 -23.18
CA MET A 232 39.41 16.35 -23.74
C MET A 232 39.71 16.95 -25.11
N LYS A 233 38.70 17.10 -25.98
CA LYS A 233 38.85 17.77 -27.29
C LYS A 233 39.25 19.25 -27.16
N LYS A 234 38.97 19.89 -26.03
CA LYS A 234 39.39 21.27 -25.74
C LYS A 234 40.87 21.35 -25.30
N ARG A 235 41.46 20.27 -24.78
CA ARG A 235 42.87 20.23 -24.34
C ARG A 235 43.84 19.92 -25.48
N ASP A 236 43.40 19.20 -26.50
CA ASP A 236 44.22 18.89 -27.68
C ASP A 236 44.31 20.06 -28.69
N GLY A 237 43.51 21.12 -28.50
CA GLY A 237 43.53 22.35 -29.31
C GLY A 237 44.37 23.48 -28.72
N MET A 238 45.15 23.24 -27.67
CA MET A 238 45.98 24.26 -26.98
C MET A 238 47.47 23.88 -26.96
N HIS A 239 47.91 23.12 -27.96
CA HIS A 239 49.32 22.79 -28.20
C HIS A 239 49.67 22.72 -29.71
N LEU A 240 49.07 23.62 -30.50
CA LEU A 240 49.57 24.03 -31.82
C LEU A 240 49.30 25.53 -31.99
#